data_AF-A0A392MGA7-F1
#
_entry.id   AF-A0A392MGA7-F1
#
_cell.length_a   1.000
_cell.length_b   1.000
_cell.length_c   1.000
_cell.angle_alpha   90.00
_cell.angle_beta   90.00
_cell.angle_gamma   90.00
#
_symmetry.space_group_name_H-M   'P 1'
#
loop_
_entity.id
_entity.type
_entity.pdbx_description
1 polymer ?
#
loop_
_entity_poly.entity_id
_entity_poly.type
_entity_poly.pdbx_seq_one_letter_code
_entity_poly.pdbx_strand_id
1 'polypeptide(L)'
;FLNKACVIKEHEQVIAPDGSAINPWRLCTVDQVEELKAIVRVIPLWSTGIMMSLNIGGSFGLLQAKSLDRHITSHFEVPAGSFSVIMVAALFIWIVLYNRILIPLASKIRGKPIRISAKRRMGIGLLVSFLHLVTAATFETIRRKKAIKEGYLNDTHGVLKMSALWLAPQLCLGGIAEAFNGIGQNEFYYTEFPRTMSSVAASLSGLGMVAGNLVSSFVFITIENVTSRGGKEGWISDNINKGRFDKYYWVIAGFSALNLLYYLVCSWAYGPTVDEVSKCNSSSVEVNKKARVHPSSSQPPLKVN
;
A
#
# COMPACT_ATOMS: atom_id res chain seq x y z
N PHE A 1 19.87 21.87 2.53
CA PHE A 1 20.02 22.44 1.17
C PHE A 1 18.84 23.34 0.80
N LEU A 2 17.58 22.87 0.91
CA LEU A 2 16.38 23.63 0.52
C LEU A 2 16.15 24.94 1.30
N ASN A 3 16.63 25.06 2.54
CA ASN A 3 16.51 26.30 3.35
C ASN A 3 17.16 27.52 2.71
N LYS A 4 18.10 27.33 1.76
CA LYS A 4 18.74 28.44 1.04
C LYS A 4 17.76 29.19 0.13
N ALA A 5 16.60 28.61 -0.20
CA ALA A 5 15.55 29.27 -0.99
C ALA A 5 14.76 30.34 -0.20
N CYS A 6 14.86 30.33 1.14
CA CYS A 6 14.25 31.35 2.01
C CYS A 6 15.20 32.51 2.36
N VAL A 7 16.44 32.49 1.87
CA VAL A 7 17.46 33.48 2.24
C VAL A 7 17.37 34.67 1.30
N ILE A 8 17.02 35.84 1.85
CA ILE A 8 17.02 37.11 1.13
C ILE A 8 18.46 37.48 0.77
N LYS A 9 18.78 37.55 -0.52
CA LYS A 9 20.13 37.86 -1.02
C LYS A 9 20.37 39.36 -1.30
N GLU A 10 19.33 40.13 -1.60
CA GLU A 10 19.43 41.57 -1.92
C GLU A 10 18.26 42.33 -1.26
N HIS A 11 18.59 43.37 -0.48
CA HIS A 11 17.68 43.97 0.51
C HIS A 11 16.71 45.03 -0.05
N GLU A 12 16.73 45.35 -1.35
CA GLU A 12 16.00 46.55 -1.82
C GLU A 12 14.83 46.33 -2.80
N GLN A 13 14.55 45.14 -3.33
CA GLN A 13 13.48 45.02 -4.36
C GLN A 13 12.68 43.70 -4.37
N VAL A 14 12.56 42.98 -3.25
CA VAL A 14 11.92 41.64 -3.26
C VAL A 14 10.71 41.51 -2.34
N ILE A 15 10.41 42.50 -1.49
CA ILE A 15 9.34 42.42 -0.50
C ILE A 15 8.38 43.61 -0.67
N ALA A 16 7.09 43.30 -0.84
CA ALA A 16 6.02 44.28 -0.96
C ALA A 16 5.71 44.91 0.43
N PRO A 17 5.03 46.07 0.48
CA PRO A 17 4.74 46.77 1.74
C PRO A 17 3.93 45.95 2.76
N ASP A 18 3.26 44.89 2.31
CA ASP A 18 2.48 43.94 3.12
C ASP A 18 3.33 42.78 3.68
N GLY A 19 4.63 42.75 3.39
CA GLY A 19 5.56 41.69 3.80
C GLY A 19 5.58 40.46 2.89
N SER A 20 4.84 40.47 1.77
CA SER A 20 4.84 39.39 0.78
C SER A 20 5.98 39.51 -0.24
N ALA A 21 6.38 38.40 -0.87
CA ALA A 21 7.39 38.43 -1.91
C ALA A 21 6.85 39.05 -3.21
N ILE A 22 7.51 40.09 -3.74
CA ILE A 22 7.16 40.75 -5.02
C ILE A 22 7.22 39.75 -6.18
N ASN A 23 8.16 38.80 -6.14
CA ASN A 23 8.21 37.69 -7.08
C ASN A 23 8.26 36.34 -6.33
N PRO A 24 7.12 35.61 -6.25
CA PRO A 24 7.02 34.32 -5.57
C PRO A 24 7.95 33.23 -6.14
N TRP A 25 8.43 33.40 -7.38
CA TRP A 25 9.35 32.45 -8.03
C TRP A 25 10.82 32.68 -7.68
N ARG A 26 11.17 33.82 -7.05
CA ARG A 26 12.54 34.16 -6.64
C ARG A 26 12.74 34.10 -5.12
N LEU A 27 11.68 34.26 -4.33
CA LEU A 27 11.73 34.23 -2.87
C LEU A 27 10.59 33.34 -2.35
N CYS A 28 10.93 32.17 -1.83
CA CYS A 28 9.98 31.25 -1.23
C CYS A 28 9.81 31.54 0.27
N THR A 29 8.60 31.45 0.78
CA THR A 29 8.37 31.48 2.23
C THR A 29 8.92 30.22 2.90
N VAL A 30 9.19 30.29 4.19
CA VAL A 30 9.60 29.11 4.99
C VAL A 30 8.55 28.01 4.87
N ASP A 31 7.27 28.38 4.90
CA ASP A 31 6.15 27.44 4.77
C ASP A 31 6.20 26.68 3.43
N GLN A 32 6.42 27.37 2.30
CA GLN A 32 6.54 26.72 0.99
C GLN A 32 7.73 25.74 0.93
N VAL A 33 8.83 26.07 1.60
CA VAL A 33 10.00 25.19 1.65
C VAL A 33 9.77 23.98 2.54
N GLU A 34 9.06 24.14 3.67
CA GLU A 34 8.65 23.02 4.52
C GLU A 34 7.63 22.11 3.82
N GLU A 35 6.66 22.69 3.08
CA GLU A 35 5.71 21.96 2.24
C GLU A 35 6.44 21.08 1.22
N LEU A 36 7.40 21.64 0.47
CA LEU A 36 8.19 20.88 -0.50
C LEU A 36 9.03 19.78 0.16
N LYS A 37 9.66 20.06 1.29
CA LYS A 37 10.42 19.04 2.03
C LYS A 37 9.53 17.88 2.47
N ALA A 38 8.31 18.17 2.93
CA ALA A 38 7.37 17.13 3.33
C ALA A 38 7.06 16.20 2.14
N ILE A 39 6.82 16.75 0.94
CA ILE A 39 6.63 15.95 -0.28
C ILE A 39 7.86 15.07 -0.54
N VAL A 40 9.06 15.67 -0.60
CA VAL A 40 10.30 14.95 -0.91
C VAL A 40 10.55 13.81 0.08
N ARG A 41 10.21 14.01 1.36
CA ARG A 41 10.36 13.00 2.40
C ARG A 41 9.35 11.85 2.25
N VAL A 42 8.12 12.14 1.81
CA VAL A 42 7.04 11.16 1.65
C VAL A 42 7.17 10.34 0.36
N ILE A 43 7.75 10.89 -0.72
CA ILE A 43 7.89 10.23 -2.03
C ILE A 43 8.42 8.79 -1.97
N PRO A 44 9.51 8.47 -1.24
CA PRO A 44 10.02 7.10 -1.16
C PRO A 44 8.98 6.12 -0.61
N LEU A 45 8.26 6.49 0.46
CA LEU A 45 7.21 5.66 1.04
C LEU A 45 5.97 5.59 0.13
N TRP A 46 5.58 6.70 -0.50
CA TRP A 46 4.51 6.73 -1.48
C TRP A 46 4.79 5.78 -2.66
N SER A 47 6.02 5.78 -3.18
CA SER A 47 6.40 4.96 -4.34
C SER A 47 6.21 3.47 -4.11
N THR A 48 6.29 3.00 -2.85
CA THR A 48 6.05 1.60 -2.50
C THR A 48 4.58 1.18 -2.72
N GLY A 49 3.67 2.15 -2.73
CA GLY A 49 2.24 1.97 -3.04
C GLY A 49 1.95 1.66 -4.49
N ILE A 50 2.83 2.07 -5.40
CA ILE A 50 2.69 1.83 -6.84
C ILE A 50 2.56 0.32 -7.11
N MET A 51 3.32 -0.50 -6.36
CA MET A 51 3.28 -1.96 -6.44
C MET A 51 1.89 -2.53 -6.10
N MET A 52 1.13 -1.86 -5.21
CA MET A 52 -0.22 -2.27 -4.82
C MET A 52 -1.23 -2.05 -5.96
N SER A 53 -1.00 -1.04 -6.80
CA SER A 53 -1.83 -0.72 -7.97
C SER A 53 -1.47 -1.53 -9.23
N LEU A 54 -0.55 -2.49 -9.14
CA LEU A 54 -0.20 -3.33 -10.29
C LEU A 54 -1.38 -4.24 -10.68
N ASN A 55 -2.02 -3.91 -11.80
CA ASN A 55 -3.09 -4.70 -12.37
C ASN A 55 -2.55 -5.70 -13.39
N ILE A 56 -2.60 -6.99 -13.10
CA ILE A 56 -2.08 -8.03 -13.98
C ILE A 56 -2.89 -8.08 -15.27
N GLY A 57 -2.32 -7.55 -16.36
CA GLY A 57 -2.84 -7.65 -17.72
C GLY A 57 -4.36 -7.47 -17.83
N GLY A 58 -4.94 -6.45 -17.17
CA GLY A 58 -6.33 -5.94 -17.20
C GLY A 58 -7.51 -6.93 -17.12
N SER A 59 -7.48 -7.95 -17.96
CA SER A 59 -8.51 -8.96 -18.18
C SER A 59 -8.13 -10.33 -17.61
N PHE A 60 -6.94 -10.53 -17.05
CA PHE A 60 -6.50 -11.86 -16.62
C PHE A 60 -7.43 -12.49 -15.58
N GLY A 61 -7.82 -11.76 -14.53
CA GLY A 61 -8.75 -12.29 -13.51
C GLY A 61 -10.09 -12.71 -14.10
N LEU A 62 -10.57 -12.00 -15.13
CA LEU A 62 -11.78 -12.35 -15.87
C LEU A 62 -11.59 -13.63 -16.69
N LEU A 63 -10.46 -13.77 -17.38
CA LEU A 63 -10.11 -14.98 -18.13
C LEU A 63 -9.99 -16.20 -17.18
N GLN A 64 -9.41 -15.99 -16.01
CA GLN A 64 -9.27 -17.01 -14.98
C GLN A 64 -10.64 -17.50 -14.49
N ALA A 65 -11.54 -16.57 -14.16
CA ALA A 65 -12.90 -16.89 -13.77
C ALA A 65 -13.70 -17.57 -14.89
N LYS A 66 -13.51 -17.18 -16.15
CA LYS A 66 -14.17 -17.83 -17.31
C LYS A 66 -13.71 -19.28 -17.53
N SER A 67 -12.46 -19.61 -17.17
CA SER A 67 -11.91 -20.96 -17.30
C SER A 67 -12.33 -21.95 -16.20
N LEU A 68 -13.10 -21.49 -15.20
CA LEU A 68 -13.51 -22.26 -14.03
C LEU A 68 -15.03 -22.47 -14.04
N ASP A 69 -15.49 -23.47 -13.30
CA ASP A 69 -16.91 -23.72 -13.11
C ASP A 69 -17.51 -22.66 -12.18
N ARG A 70 -18.42 -21.86 -12.72
CA ARG A 70 -19.05 -20.71 -12.04
C ARG A 70 -20.41 -21.05 -11.41
N HIS A 71 -20.84 -22.30 -11.44
CA HIS A 71 -22.05 -22.74 -10.77
C HIS A 71 -21.83 -22.79 -9.25
N ILE A 72 -22.62 -22.01 -8.50
CA ILE A 72 -22.69 -22.11 -7.03
C ILE A 72 -23.73 -23.16 -6.64
N THR A 73 -24.84 -23.18 -7.38
CA THR A 73 -25.94 -24.14 -7.27
C THR A 73 -26.19 -24.73 -8.65
N SER A 74 -26.88 -25.88 -8.74
CA SER A 74 -27.24 -26.53 -10.00
C SER A 74 -27.96 -25.63 -11.02
N HIS A 75 -28.62 -24.56 -10.56
CA HIS A 75 -29.40 -23.64 -11.39
C HIS A 75 -28.84 -22.21 -11.44
N PHE A 76 -27.73 -21.93 -10.76
CA PHE A 76 -27.23 -20.56 -10.62
C PHE A 76 -25.75 -20.46 -10.98
N GLU A 77 -25.50 -19.87 -12.15
CA GLU A 77 -24.17 -19.56 -12.67
C GLU A 77 -23.84 -18.08 -12.41
N VAL A 78 -22.73 -17.83 -11.72
CA VAL A 78 -22.28 -16.46 -11.45
C VAL A 78 -21.54 -15.89 -12.65
N PRO A 79 -21.81 -14.64 -13.08
CA PRO A 79 -21.03 -13.98 -14.12
C PRO A 79 -19.55 -13.85 -13.70
N ALA A 80 -18.62 -14.15 -14.61
CA ALA A 80 -17.19 -14.15 -14.30
C ALA A 80 -16.67 -12.82 -13.73
N GLY A 81 -17.21 -11.68 -14.18
CA GLY A 81 -16.84 -10.35 -13.65
C GLY A 81 -17.28 -10.10 -12.21
N SER A 82 -18.33 -10.77 -11.74
CA SER A 82 -18.89 -10.57 -10.40
C SER A 82 -18.02 -11.12 -9.28
N PHE A 83 -17.03 -11.96 -9.57
CA PHE A 83 -16.09 -12.48 -8.56
C PHE A 83 -15.28 -11.35 -7.89
N SER A 84 -15.07 -10.22 -8.57
CA SER A 84 -14.46 -9.01 -7.99
C SER A 84 -15.18 -8.50 -6.72
N VAL A 85 -16.49 -8.77 -6.58
CA VAL A 85 -17.28 -8.40 -5.40
C VAL A 85 -16.74 -9.06 -4.13
N ILE A 86 -16.13 -10.25 -4.22
CA ILE A 86 -15.51 -10.93 -3.07
C ILE A 86 -14.40 -10.08 -2.47
N MET A 87 -13.58 -9.45 -3.32
CA MET A 87 -12.51 -8.55 -2.87
C MET A 87 -13.07 -7.32 -2.16
N VAL A 88 -14.10 -6.70 -2.73
CA VAL A 88 -14.78 -5.53 -2.14
C VAL A 88 -15.44 -5.89 -0.80
N ALA A 89 -16.13 -7.03 -0.73
CA ALA A 89 -16.73 -7.53 0.50
C ALA A 89 -15.67 -7.81 1.58
N ALA A 90 -14.55 -8.46 1.21
CA ALA A 90 -13.46 -8.72 2.13
C ALA A 90 -12.84 -7.42 2.68
N LEU A 91 -12.70 -6.39 1.85
CA LEU A 91 -12.26 -5.06 2.27
C LEU A 91 -13.22 -4.47 3.32
N PHE A 92 -14.53 -4.45 3.05
CA PHE A 92 -15.51 -3.91 4.00
C PHE A 92 -15.58 -4.71 5.31
N ILE A 93 -15.62 -6.03 5.21
CA ILE A 93 -15.59 -6.92 6.38
C ILE A 93 -14.33 -6.65 7.20
N TRP A 94 -13.18 -6.51 6.56
CA TRP A 94 -11.93 -6.19 7.25
C TRP A 94 -11.98 -4.83 7.97
N ILE A 95 -12.53 -3.79 7.35
CA ILE A 95 -12.71 -2.48 7.99
C ILE A 95 -13.55 -2.60 9.26
N VAL A 96 -14.67 -3.33 9.19
CA VAL A 96 -15.56 -3.55 10.35
C VAL A 96 -14.83 -4.33 11.43
N LEU A 97 -14.16 -5.44 11.08
CA LEU A 97 -13.37 -6.24 12.03
C LEU A 97 -12.25 -5.42 12.68
N TYR A 98 -11.55 -4.62 11.90
CA TYR A 98 -10.46 -3.77 12.39
C TYR A 98 -10.96 -2.74 13.40
N ASN A 99 -12.02 -2.00 13.06
CA ASN A 99 -12.53 -0.91 13.89
C ASN A 99 -13.33 -1.39 15.11
N ARG A 100 -14.17 -2.43 14.94
CA ARG A 100 -15.10 -2.89 15.98
C ARG A 100 -14.53 -3.98 16.87
N ILE A 101 -13.53 -4.73 16.40
CA ILE A 101 -13.00 -5.88 17.14
C ILE A 101 -11.52 -5.67 17.49
N LEU A 102 -10.65 -5.48 16.49
CA LEU A 102 -9.20 -5.44 16.72
C LEU A 102 -8.76 -4.25 17.57
N ILE A 103 -9.20 -3.03 17.26
CA ILE A 103 -8.85 -1.83 18.05
C ILE A 103 -9.32 -1.93 19.51
N PRO A 104 -10.61 -2.20 19.81
CA PRO A 104 -11.06 -2.26 21.20
C PRO A 104 -10.45 -3.43 21.97
N LEU A 105 -10.26 -4.59 21.33
CA LEU A 105 -9.59 -5.73 21.95
C LEU A 105 -8.13 -5.41 22.27
N ALA A 106 -7.40 -4.81 21.34
CA ALA A 106 -6.01 -4.41 21.55
C ALA A 106 -5.91 -3.33 22.65
N SER A 107 -6.85 -2.39 22.69
CA SER A 107 -6.96 -1.39 23.76
C SER A 107 -7.23 -2.03 25.12
N LYS A 108 -8.10 -3.04 25.19
CA LYS A 108 -8.42 -3.78 26.41
C LYS A 108 -7.21 -4.57 26.93
N ILE A 109 -6.49 -5.25 26.04
CA ILE A 109 -5.32 -6.06 26.42
C ILE A 109 -4.18 -5.18 26.94
N ARG A 110 -3.95 -3.99 26.36
CA ARG A 110 -2.83 -3.12 26.75
C ARG A 110 -3.19 -2.06 27.78
N GLY A 111 -4.47 -1.95 28.16
CA GLY A 111 -4.96 -0.98 29.15
C GLY A 111 -4.87 0.49 28.74
N LYS A 112 -4.68 0.78 27.45
CA LYS A 112 -4.58 2.15 26.90
C LYS A 112 -5.08 2.19 25.45
N PRO A 113 -5.64 3.33 24.98
CA PRO A 113 -6.11 3.44 23.59
C PRO A 113 -4.96 3.19 22.62
N ILE A 114 -5.02 2.07 21.90
CA ILE A 114 -4.05 1.74 20.85
C ILE A 114 -4.64 2.10 19.50
N ARG A 115 -3.88 2.88 18.73
CA ARG A 115 -4.05 3.00 17.29
C ARG A 115 -2.78 2.50 16.62
N ILE A 116 -2.90 1.56 15.69
CA ILE A 116 -1.77 1.09 14.89
C ILE A 116 -1.33 2.27 14.00
N SER A 117 -0.04 2.61 14.04
CA SER A 117 0.56 3.68 13.23
C SER A 117 0.27 3.47 11.74
N ALA A 118 -0.04 4.55 11.01
CA ALA A 118 -0.36 4.53 9.59
C ALA A 118 0.76 3.84 8.78
N LYS A 119 2.02 4.20 9.08
CA LYS A 119 3.22 3.54 8.53
C LYS A 119 3.18 2.03 8.75
N ARG A 120 2.93 1.57 9.98
CA ARG A 120 2.87 0.12 10.26
C ARG A 120 1.73 -0.59 9.49
N ARG A 121 0.59 0.07 9.32
CA ARG A 121 -0.53 -0.47 8.53
C ARG A 121 -0.16 -0.60 7.05
N MET A 122 0.56 0.38 6.48
CA MET A 122 1.07 0.31 5.11
C MET A 122 1.96 -0.93 4.92
N GLY A 123 2.91 -1.16 5.82
CA GLY A 123 3.80 -2.33 5.77
C GLY A 123 3.07 -3.67 5.89
N ILE A 124 2.06 -3.76 6.77
CA ILE A 124 1.22 -4.97 6.86
C ILE A 124 0.48 -5.20 5.55
N GLY A 125 -0.08 -4.15 4.95
CA GLY A 125 -0.78 -4.25 3.67
C GLY A 125 0.12 -4.73 2.53
N LEU A 126 1.37 -4.25 2.46
CA LEU A 126 2.35 -4.73 1.48
C LEU A 126 2.71 -6.21 1.69
N LEU A 127 2.85 -6.65 2.94
CA LEU A 127 3.10 -8.06 3.25
C LEU A 127 1.90 -8.95 2.86
N VAL A 128 0.67 -8.51 3.14
CA VAL A 128 -0.53 -9.23 2.72
C VAL A 128 -0.67 -9.22 1.19
N SER A 129 -0.27 -8.15 0.50
CA SER A 129 -0.22 -8.07 -0.96
C SER A 129 0.76 -9.08 -1.57
N PHE A 130 1.93 -9.25 -0.95
CA PHE A 130 2.85 -10.31 -1.32
C PHE A 130 2.22 -11.71 -1.16
N LEU A 131 1.56 -11.98 -0.03
CA LEU A 131 0.86 -13.26 0.19
C LEU A 131 -0.30 -13.47 -0.79
N HIS A 132 -1.01 -12.41 -1.16
CA HIS A 132 -2.04 -12.42 -2.21
C HIS A 132 -1.44 -12.90 -3.54
N LEU A 133 -0.32 -12.32 -3.98
CA LEU A 133 0.34 -12.68 -5.23
C LEU A 133 0.89 -14.10 -5.21
N VAL A 134 1.45 -14.56 -4.09
CA VAL A 134 1.90 -15.94 -3.92
C VAL A 134 0.71 -16.91 -4.00
N THR A 135 -0.40 -16.57 -3.36
CA THR A 135 -1.64 -17.38 -3.43
C THR A 135 -2.18 -17.44 -4.86
N ALA A 136 -2.14 -16.34 -5.59
CA ALA A 136 -2.54 -16.31 -6.99
C ALA A 136 -1.59 -17.12 -7.90
N ALA A 137 -0.28 -17.03 -7.69
CA ALA A 137 0.73 -17.80 -8.43
C ALA A 137 0.55 -19.31 -8.23
N THR A 138 0.36 -19.72 -6.98
CA THR A 138 0.16 -21.12 -6.60
C THR A 138 -1.17 -21.65 -7.14
N PHE A 139 -2.25 -20.88 -6.99
CA PHE A 139 -3.55 -21.23 -7.56
C PHE A 139 -3.49 -21.42 -9.07
N GLU A 140 -2.88 -20.47 -9.80
CA GLU A 140 -2.75 -20.57 -11.25
C GLU A 140 -1.88 -21.77 -11.67
N THR A 141 -0.83 -22.07 -10.91
CA THR A 141 -0.02 -23.28 -11.12
C THR A 141 -0.85 -24.56 -10.98
N ILE A 142 -1.75 -24.63 -9.99
CA ILE A 142 -2.63 -25.77 -9.76
C ILE A 142 -3.69 -25.87 -10.86
N ARG A 143 -4.37 -24.77 -11.18
CA ARG A 143 -5.39 -24.68 -12.23
C ARG A 143 -4.81 -25.14 -13.57
N ARG A 144 -3.66 -24.58 -13.97
CA ARG A 144 -3.00 -24.94 -15.24
C ARG A 144 -2.58 -26.41 -15.28
N LYS A 145 -2.02 -26.96 -14.19
CA LYS A 145 -1.69 -28.40 -14.11
C LYS A 145 -2.92 -29.28 -14.33
N LYS A 146 -4.08 -28.88 -13.79
CA LYS A 146 -5.35 -29.59 -14.01
C LYS A 146 -5.82 -29.48 -15.46
N ALA A 147 -5.75 -28.30 -16.07
CA ALA A 147 -6.09 -28.08 -17.48
C ALA A 147 -5.27 -28.99 -18.42
N ILE A 148 -3.96 -29.14 -18.14
CA ILE A 148 -3.07 -30.02 -18.90
C ILE A 148 -3.48 -31.48 -18.77
N LYS A 149 -3.79 -31.94 -17.55
CA LYS A 149 -4.21 -33.33 -17.29
C LYS A 149 -5.53 -33.68 -17.96
N GLU A 150 -6.45 -32.72 -18.04
CA GLU A 150 -7.78 -32.89 -18.67
C GLU A 150 -7.74 -32.66 -20.20
N GLY A 151 -6.59 -32.29 -20.77
CA GLY A 151 -6.41 -32.12 -22.21
C GLY A 151 -6.85 -30.76 -22.77
N TYR A 152 -7.20 -29.79 -21.94
CA TYR A 152 -7.71 -28.46 -22.35
C TYR A 152 -6.62 -27.47 -22.81
N LEU A 153 -5.39 -27.93 -23.07
CA LEU A 153 -4.24 -27.08 -23.42
C LEU A 153 -4.47 -26.22 -24.67
N ASN A 154 -5.14 -26.78 -25.68
CA ASN A 154 -5.45 -26.10 -26.94
C ASN A 154 -6.89 -25.59 -27.01
N ASP A 155 -7.69 -25.85 -25.97
CA ASP A 155 -9.07 -25.40 -25.90
C ASP A 155 -9.15 -24.06 -25.17
N THR A 156 -9.38 -23.00 -25.95
CA THR A 156 -9.51 -21.62 -25.45
C THR A 156 -10.77 -21.42 -24.61
N HIS A 157 -11.81 -22.25 -24.82
CA HIS A 157 -13.08 -22.19 -24.10
C HIS A 157 -13.25 -23.33 -23.09
N GLY A 158 -12.20 -24.14 -22.90
CA GLY A 158 -12.21 -25.27 -21.96
C GLY A 158 -12.47 -24.81 -20.54
N VAL A 159 -13.61 -25.23 -19.99
CA VAL A 159 -14.00 -24.98 -18.60
C VAL A 159 -13.53 -26.15 -17.74
N LEU A 160 -12.64 -25.88 -16.80
CA LEU A 160 -12.20 -26.89 -15.85
C LEU A 160 -13.33 -27.21 -14.88
N LYS A 161 -13.48 -28.49 -14.51
CA LYS A 161 -14.35 -28.94 -13.41
C LYS A 161 -13.75 -28.57 -12.05
N MET A 162 -13.54 -27.29 -11.82
CA MET A 162 -12.99 -26.69 -10.62
C MET A 162 -13.82 -25.46 -10.30
N SER A 163 -14.37 -25.40 -9.09
CA SER A 163 -15.22 -24.28 -8.69
C SER A 163 -14.44 -22.96 -8.73
N ALA A 164 -15.05 -21.94 -9.30
CA ALA A 164 -14.54 -20.57 -9.32
C ALA A 164 -14.40 -19.96 -7.92
N LEU A 165 -15.03 -20.54 -6.89
CA LEU A 165 -14.83 -20.16 -5.49
C LEU A 165 -13.39 -20.35 -5.00
N TRP A 166 -12.58 -21.15 -5.69
CA TRP A 166 -11.14 -21.23 -5.42
C TRP A 166 -10.38 -19.91 -5.69
N LEU A 167 -10.99 -18.94 -6.38
CA LEU A 167 -10.45 -17.58 -6.50
C LEU A 167 -10.67 -16.77 -5.20
N ALA A 168 -11.55 -17.20 -4.29
CA ALA A 168 -11.88 -16.44 -3.10
C ALA A 168 -10.68 -16.18 -2.17
N PRO A 169 -9.76 -17.14 -1.90
CA PRO A 169 -8.60 -16.87 -1.04
C PRO A 169 -7.71 -15.74 -1.56
N GLN A 170 -7.39 -15.73 -2.86
CA GLN A 170 -6.62 -14.64 -3.45
C GLN A 170 -7.41 -13.32 -3.37
N LEU A 171 -8.70 -13.30 -3.71
CA LEU A 171 -9.51 -12.08 -3.69
C LEU A 171 -9.67 -11.50 -2.28
N CYS A 172 -9.84 -12.35 -1.27
CA CYS A 172 -9.91 -11.95 0.14
C CYS A 172 -8.59 -11.32 0.61
N LEU A 173 -7.46 -11.96 0.30
CA LEU A 173 -6.14 -11.40 0.64
C LEU A 173 -5.90 -10.05 -0.05
N GLY A 174 -6.31 -9.91 -1.31
CA GLY A 174 -6.25 -8.64 -2.04
C GLY A 174 -7.07 -7.54 -1.36
N GLY A 175 -8.31 -7.85 -0.96
CA GLY A 175 -9.17 -6.90 -0.24
C GLY A 175 -8.62 -6.48 1.13
N ILE A 176 -8.04 -7.43 1.88
CA ILE A 176 -7.40 -7.14 3.18
C ILE A 176 -6.13 -6.30 2.98
N ALA A 177 -5.32 -6.62 1.98
CA ALA A 177 -4.12 -5.84 1.64
C ALA A 177 -4.49 -4.39 1.31
N GLU A 178 -5.53 -4.17 0.51
CA GLU A 178 -6.03 -2.84 0.15
C GLU A 178 -6.57 -2.08 1.36
N ALA A 179 -7.34 -2.75 2.22
CA ALA A 179 -7.86 -2.15 3.45
C ALA A 179 -6.74 -1.69 4.40
N PHE A 180 -5.62 -2.41 4.47
CA PHE A 180 -4.48 -2.01 5.28
C PHE A 180 -3.63 -0.93 4.61
N ASN A 181 -3.26 -1.13 3.35
CA ASN A 181 -2.33 -0.27 2.63
C ASN A 181 -2.99 1.03 2.18
N GLY A 182 -4.11 0.96 1.44
CA GLY A 182 -4.78 2.13 0.89
C GLY A 182 -5.27 3.09 1.97
N ILE A 183 -5.91 2.57 3.03
CA ILE A 183 -6.33 3.40 4.17
C ILE A 183 -5.12 3.91 4.95
N GLY A 184 -4.09 3.08 5.13
CA GLY A 184 -2.85 3.48 5.81
C GLY A 184 -2.10 4.58 5.08
N GLN A 185 -2.05 4.53 3.74
CA GLN A 185 -1.43 5.55 2.90
C GLN A 185 -2.18 6.87 2.93
N ASN A 186 -3.51 6.84 2.77
CA ASN A 186 -4.32 8.05 2.86
C ASN A 186 -4.15 8.70 4.23
N GLU A 187 -4.21 7.93 5.32
CA GLU A 187 -3.96 8.44 6.68
C GLU A 187 -2.55 9.04 6.81
N PHE A 188 -1.53 8.37 6.28
CA PHE A 188 -0.15 8.85 6.33
C PHE A 188 0.06 10.17 5.57
N TYR A 189 -0.55 10.34 4.39
CA TYR A 189 -0.44 11.60 3.64
C TYR A 189 -1.10 12.76 4.39
N TYR A 190 -2.27 12.54 4.98
CA TYR A 190 -2.96 13.59 5.74
C TYR A 190 -2.29 13.93 7.08
N THR A 191 -1.51 13.02 7.68
CA THR A 191 -0.81 13.31 8.95
C THR A 191 0.57 13.93 8.74
N GLU A 192 1.26 13.60 7.65
CA GLU A 192 2.61 14.12 7.37
C GLU A 192 2.57 15.44 6.57
N PHE A 193 1.51 15.69 5.81
CA PHE A 193 1.36 16.97 5.11
C PHE A 193 0.69 18.04 5.98
N PRO A 194 1.10 19.31 5.86
CA PRO A 194 0.39 20.42 6.50
C PRO A 194 -1.04 20.56 5.94
N ARG A 195 -1.93 21.19 6.71
CA ARG A 195 -3.37 21.28 6.39
C ARG A 195 -3.66 21.93 5.03
N THR A 196 -2.81 22.86 4.61
CA THR A 196 -2.85 23.56 3.31
C THR A 196 -2.69 22.61 2.12
N MET A 197 -2.11 21.42 2.32
CA MET A 197 -1.77 20.46 1.27
C MET A 197 -2.74 19.28 1.14
N SER A 198 -3.94 19.41 1.70
CA SER A 198 -4.95 18.34 1.65
C SER A 198 -5.30 17.88 0.22
N SER A 199 -5.27 18.80 -0.75
CA SER A 199 -5.46 18.48 -2.17
C SER A 199 -4.29 17.67 -2.74
N VAL A 200 -3.05 18.03 -2.39
CA VAL A 200 -1.84 17.30 -2.82
C VAL A 200 -1.86 15.87 -2.28
N ALA A 201 -2.27 15.67 -1.03
CA ALA A 201 -2.44 14.35 -0.42
C ALA A 201 -3.38 13.45 -1.25
N ALA A 202 -4.54 13.98 -1.65
CA ALA A 202 -5.50 13.25 -2.47
C ALA A 202 -5.00 12.97 -3.89
N SER A 203 -4.37 13.97 -4.54
CA SER A 203 -3.79 13.81 -5.87
C SER A 203 -2.67 12.77 -5.89
N LEU A 204 -1.89 12.67 -4.81
CA LEU A 204 -0.79 11.73 -4.70
C LEU A 204 -1.27 10.26 -4.74
N SER A 205 -2.41 9.94 -4.12
CA SER A 205 -3.03 8.62 -4.24
C SER A 205 -3.45 8.31 -5.69
N GLY A 206 -4.07 9.28 -6.38
CA GLY A 206 -4.44 9.13 -7.79
C GLY A 206 -3.24 8.96 -8.71
N LEU A 207 -2.18 9.74 -8.50
CA LEU A 207 -0.91 9.60 -9.23
C LEU A 207 -0.28 8.22 -9.00
N GLY A 208 -0.38 7.69 -7.79
CA GLY A 208 0.13 6.35 -7.45
C GLY A 208 -0.57 5.27 -8.29
N MET A 209 -1.89 5.38 -8.44
CA MET A 209 -2.68 4.46 -9.27
C MET A 209 -2.32 4.55 -10.75
N VAL A 210 -2.16 5.78 -11.29
CA VAL A 210 -1.73 5.97 -12.69
C VAL A 210 -0.33 5.40 -12.91
N ALA A 211 0.61 5.70 -12.03
CA ALA A 211 1.96 5.16 -12.08
C ALA A 211 1.94 3.63 -12.00
N GLY A 212 1.11 3.04 -11.14
CA GLY A 212 0.96 1.59 -11.01
C GLY A 212 0.47 0.94 -12.30
N ASN A 213 -0.54 1.51 -12.94
CA ASN A 213 -1.03 1.02 -14.23
C ASN A 213 0.02 1.12 -15.34
N LEU A 214 0.79 2.21 -15.39
CA LEU A 214 1.88 2.38 -16.35
C LEU A 214 3.00 1.37 -16.13
N VAL A 215 3.43 1.18 -14.87
CA VAL A 215 4.43 0.18 -14.51
C VAL A 215 3.92 -1.22 -14.85
N SER A 216 2.64 -1.50 -14.62
CA SER A 216 2.05 -2.79 -14.97
C SER A 216 2.11 -3.06 -16.47
N SER A 217 1.67 -2.09 -17.29
CA SER A 217 1.77 -2.19 -18.75
C SER A 217 3.21 -2.35 -19.21
N PHE A 218 4.15 -1.62 -18.61
CA PHE A 218 5.57 -1.74 -18.91
C PHE A 218 6.13 -3.12 -18.56
N VAL A 219 5.81 -3.64 -17.38
CA VAL A 219 6.22 -4.99 -16.93
C VAL A 219 5.63 -6.05 -17.85
N PHE A 220 4.35 -5.90 -18.22
CA PHE A 220 3.66 -6.78 -19.16
C PHE A 220 4.39 -6.84 -20.51
N ILE A 221 4.61 -5.69 -21.16
CA ILE A 221 5.32 -5.60 -22.45
C ILE A 221 6.74 -6.15 -22.34
N THR A 222 7.44 -5.86 -21.24
CA THR A 222 8.80 -6.35 -21.02
C THR A 222 8.82 -7.88 -20.92
N ILE A 223 7.92 -8.47 -20.14
CA ILE A 223 7.82 -9.94 -20.02
C ILE A 223 7.42 -10.56 -21.35
N GLU A 224 6.46 -9.97 -22.06
CA GLU A 224 6.05 -10.45 -23.38
C GLU A 224 7.24 -10.45 -24.36
N ASN A 225 7.98 -9.34 -24.47
CA ASN A 225 9.14 -9.22 -25.34
C ASN A 225 10.29 -10.17 -24.97
N VAL A 226 10.56 -10.33 -23.67
CA VAL A 226 11.61 -11.25 -23.19
C VAL A 226 11.23 -12.71 -23.42
N THR A 227 9.96 -13.05 -23.27
CA THR A 227 9.49 -14.45 -23.33
C THR A 227 9.17 -14.92 -24.74
N SER A 228 8.77 -14.02 -25.64
CA SER A 228 8.57 -14.29 -27.07
C SER A 228 9.87 -14.26 -27.89
N ARG A 229 10.99 -13.85 -27.28
CA ARG A 229 12.28 -13.72 -27.95
C ARG A 229 12.76 -15.08 -28.50
N GLY A 230 13.13 -15.09 -29.78
CA GLY A 230 13.65 -16.28 -30.46
C GLY A 230 12.58 -17.21 -31.05
N GLY A 231 11.40 -16.67 -31.39
CA GLY A 231 10.33 -17.40 -32.09
C GLY A 231 9.57 -18.39 -31.20
N LYS A 232 9.74 -18.29 -29.88
CA LYS A 232 8.98 -19.08 -28.90
C LYS A 232 7.67 -18.37 -28.59
N GLU A 233 6.62 -19.13 -28.32
CA GLU A 233 5.36 -18.54 -27.85
C GLU A 233 5.58 -17.85 -26.51
N GLY A 234 5.12 -16.59 -26.42
CA GLY A 234 5.21 -15.78 -25.20
C GLY A 234 4.44 -16.40 -24.04
N TRP A 235 4.73 -15.94 -22.81
CA TRP A 235 4.01 -16.43 -21.63
C TRP A 235 2.56 -15.94 -21.58
N ILE A 236 2.27 -14.83 -22.25
CA ILE A 236 0.92 -14.28 -22.37
C ILE A 236 0.33 -14.78 -23.68
N SER A 237 -0.85 -15.41 -23.58
CA SER A 237 -1.59 -15.97 -24.71
C SER A 237 -3.08 -15.75 -24.44
N ASP A 238 -3.85 -15.49 -25.49
CA ASP A 238 -5.32 -15.37 -25.40
C ASP A 238 -5.95 -16.65 -24.81
N ASN A 239 -5.35 -17.80 -25.10
CA ASN A 239 -5.67 -19.04 -24.42
C ASN A 239 -4.97 -19.10 -23.06
N ILE A 240 -5.75 -18.97 -21.99
CA ILE A 240 -5.31 -19.04 -20.60
C ILE A 240 -4.77 -20.42 -20.20
N ASN A 241 -5.25 -21.50 -20.83
CA ASN A 241 -4.77 -22.86 -20.56
C ASN A 241 -3.38 -23.10 -21.17
N LYS A 242 -3.09 -22.43 -22.29
CA LYS A 242 -1.79 -22.47 -22.97
C LYS A 242 -0.77 -21.56 -22.30
N GLY A 243 -1.18 -20.33 -21.97
CA GLY A 243 -0.37 -19.29 -21.36
C GLY A 243 0.35 -19.74 -20.08
N ARG A 244 1.48 -19.09 -19.80
CA ARG A 244 2.31 -19.27 -18.60
C ARG A 244 2.07 -18.13 -17.59
N PHE A 245 0.80 -17.84 -17.32
CA PHE A 245 0.41 -16.84 -16.32
C PHE A 245 0.89 -17.21 -14.90
N ASP A 246 1.07 -18.52 -14.63
CA ASP A 246 1.73 -19.03 -13.42
C ASP A 246 3.09 -18.34 -13.19
N LYS A 247 3.93 -18.28 -14.24
CA LYS A 247 5.25 -17.65 -14.15
C LYS A 247 5.16 -16.13 -14.04
N TYR A 248 4.19 -15.51 -14.72
CA TYR A 248 3.95 -14.06 -14.61
C TYR A 248 3.67 -13.66 -13.16
N TYR A 249 2.76 -14.38 -12.48
CA TYR A 249 2.47 -14.14 -11.07
C TYR A 249 3.70 -14.32 -10.17
N TRP A 250 4.53 -15.33 -10.43
CA TRP A 250 5.77 -15.52 -9.67
C TRP A 250 6.76 -14.35 -9.83
N VAL A 251 6.86 -13.78 -11.04
CA VAL A 251 7.69 -12.59 -11.28
C VAL A 251 7.15 -11.37 -10.51
N ILE A 252 5.84 -11.12 -10.58
CA ILE A 252 5.20 -10.01 -9.86
C ILE A 252 5.31 -10.23 -8.34
N ALA A 253 5.17 -11.46 -7.84
CA ALA A 253 5.38 -11.80 -6.44
C ALA A 253 6.82 -11.50 -6.01
N GLY A 254 7.81 -11.79 -6.86
CA GLY A 254 9.21 -11.42 -6.64
C GLY A 254 9.42 -9.91 -6.55
N PHE A 255 8.82 -9.13 -7.46
CA PHE A 255 8.85 -7.67 -7.38
C PHE A 255 8.16 -7.14 -6.12
N SER A 256 7.04 -7.73 -5.71
CA SER A 256 6.36 -7.38 -4.47
C SER A 256 7.21 -7.67 -3.22
N ALA A 257 7.96 -8.79 -3.21
CA ALA A 257 8.93 -9.08 -2.16
C ALA A 257 10.06 -8.05 -2.10
N LEU A 258 10.64 -7.68 -3.25
CA LEU A 258 11.64 -6.61 -3.32
C LEU A 258 11.08 -5.26 -2.87
N ASN A 259 9.84 -4.95 -3.24
CA ASN A 259 9.16 -3.74 -2.79
C ASN A 259 8.92 -3.73 -1.27
N LEU A 260 8.62 -4.87 -0.66
CA LEU A 260 8.51 -4.98 0.79
C LEU A 260 9.86 -4.69 1.47
N LEU A 261 10.97 -5.21 0.93
CA LEU A 261 12.32 -4.90 1.44
C LEU A 261 12.66 -3.41 1.27
N TYR A 262 12.38 -2.85 0.09
CA TYR A 262 12.53 -1.42 -0.19
C TYR A 262 11.71 -0.57 0.79
N TYR A 263 10.45 -0.96 1.04
CA TYR A 263 9.60 -0.30 2.01
C TYR A 263 10.20 -0.32 3.43
N LEU A 264 10.77 -1.44 3.87
CA LEU A 264 11.41 -1.54 5.18
C LEU A 264 12.61 -0.60 5.29
N VAL A 265 13.44 -0.53 4.25
CA VAL A 265 14.59 0.39 4.19
C VAL A 265 14.12 1.85 4.20
N CYS A 266 13.13 2.21 3.38
CA CYS A 266 12.56 3.55 3.36
C CYS A 266 11.88 3.93 4.69
N SER A 267 11.15 3.00 5.30
CA SER A 267 10.46 3.19 6.59
C SER A 267 11.44 3.39 7.75
N TRP A 268 12.57 2.69 7.70
CA TRP A 268 13.68 2.87 8.63
C TRP A 268 14.37 4.23 8.40
N ALA A 269 14.71 4.57 7.16
CA ALA A 269 15.34 5.84 6.80
C ALA A 269 14.43 7.05 7.07
N TYR A 270 13.11 6.88 6.97
CA TYR A 270 12.14 7.94 7.28
C TYR A 270 12.13 8.32 8.76
N GLY A 271 12.43 7.38 9.66
CA GLY A 271 12.39 7.60 11.11
C GLY A 271 10.96 7.65 11.68
N PRO A 272 10.79 8.16 12.92
CA PRO A 272 9.48 8.25 13.57
C PRO A 272 8.55 9.22 12.83
N THR A 273 7.27 8.85 12.72
CA THR A 273 6.23 9.70 12.10
C THR A 273 5.85 10.87 13.01
N VAL A 274 5.21 11.90 12.47
CA VAL A 274 4.73 13.07 13.25
C VAL A 274 3.82 12.63 14.40
N ASP A 275 2.98 11.62 14.18
CA ASP A 275 2.12 11.02 15.19
C ASP A 275 2.91 10.30 16.31
N GLU A 276 4.00 9.62 15.96
CA GLU A 276 4.87 8.92 16.91
C GLU A 276 5.65 9.92 17.78
N VAL A 277 6.14 11.00 17.18
CA VAL A 277 6.81 12.09 17.89
C VAL A 277 5.83 12.81 18.83
N SER A 278 4.61 13.11 18.36
CA SER A 278 3.58 13.77 19.18
C SER A 278 3.18 12.93 20.40
N LYS A 279 3.07 11.61 20.24
CA LYS A 279 2.81 10.68 21.37
C LYS A 279 3.98 10.58 22.35
N CYS A 280 5.22 10.63 21.87
CA CYS A 280 6.41 10.66 22.72
C CYS A 280 6.47 11.95 23.54
N ASN A 281 6.15 13.09 22.93
CA ASN A 281 6.13 14.38 23.62
C ASN A 281 5.01 14.45 24.67
N SER A 282 3.80 14.00 24.36
CA SER A 282 2.69 14.02 25.32
C SER A 282 2.93 13.12 26.53
N SER A 283 3.46 11.92 26.32
CA SER A 283 3.84 11.01 27.41
C SER A 283 4.97 11.57 28.28
N SER A 284 5.96 12.24 27.67
CA SER A 284 7.03 12.94 28.41
C SER A 284 6.47 14.04 29.30
N VAL A 285 5.51 14.84 28.80
CA VAL A 285 4.84 15.90 29.56
C VAL A 285 4.00 15.32 30.71
N GLU A 286 3.30 14.21 30.51
CA GLU A 286 2.54 13.51 31.55
C GLU A 286 3.43 12.98 32.68
N VAL A 287 4.56 12.36 32.33
CA VAL A 287 5.55 11.87 33.31
C VAL A 287 6.12 13.04 34.11
N ASN A 288 6.45 14.15 33.44
CA ASN A 288 7.01 15.33 34.10
C ASN A 288 5.97 16.02 35.02
N LYS A 289 4.69 16.04 34.63
CA LYS A 289 3.60 16.50 35.51
C LYS A 289 3.43 15.59 36.73
N LYS A 290 3.48 14.27 36.58
CA LYS A 290 3.41 13.33 37.73
C LYS A 290 4.60 13.48 38.68
N ALA A 291 5.82 13.67 38.14
CA ALA A 291 7.02 13.91 38.94
C ALA A 291 6.97 15.23 39.71
N ARG A 292 6.30 16.26 39.16
CA ARG A 292 6.13 17.56 39.84
C ARG A 292 5.02 17.55 40.90
N VAL A 293 4.02 16.67 40.78
CA VAL A 293 2.91 16.53 41.75
C VAL A 293 3.28 15.63 42.94
N HIS A 294 4.23 14.70 42.77
CA HIS A 294 4.81 13.92 43.86
C HIS A 294 6.33 14.12 43.90
N PRO A 295 6.84 15.22 44.48
CA PRO A 295 8.26 15.29 44.81
C PRO A 295 8.53 14.22 45.86
N SER A 296 9.36 13.24 45.51
CA SER A 296 9.79 12.17 46.40
C SER A 296 10.34 12.74 47.71
N SER A 297 9.59 12.56 48.80
CA SER A 297 10.06 12.79 50.16
C SER A 297 11.12 11.74 50.51
N SER A 298 12.38 12.00 50.18
CA SER A 298 13.51 11.25 50.73
C SER A 298 14.78 12.10 50.70
N GLN A 299 14.80 13.16 51.52
CA GLN A 299 16.07 13.63 52.07
C GLN A 299 16.35 12.80 53.34
N PRO A 300 17.49 12.09 53.46
CA PRO A 300 17.88 11.50 54.72
C PRO A 300 18.33 12.62 55.69
N PRO A 301 18.09 12.49 57.00
CA PRO A 301 18.47 13.52 57.95
C PRO A 301 20.00 13.60 58.06
N LEU A 302 20.52 14.83 57.92
CA LEU A 302 21.87 15.20 58.32
C LEU A 302 22.06 14.86 59.81
N LYS A 303 22.93 13.88 60.11
CA LYS A 303 23.49 13.70 61.44
C LYS A 303 24.53 14.81 61.65
N VAL A 304 24.21 15.77 62.51
CA VAL A 304 25.17 16.71 63.09
C VAL A 304 25.69 16.05 64.37
N ASN A 305 27.01 15.91 64.46
CA ASN A 305 27.73 15.54 65.68
C ASN A 305 27.74 16.70 66.67
#